data_AF-A0A971HR05-F1
#
_entry.id   AF-A0A971HR05-F1
#
_cell.length_a   1.000
_cell.length_b   1.000
_cell.length_c   1.000
_cell.angle_alpha   90.00
_cell.angle_beta   90.00
_cell.angle_gamma   90.00
#
_symmetry.space_group_name_H-M   'P 1'
#
loop_
_entity.id
_entity.type
_entity.pdbx_description
1 polymer ?
#
loop_
_entity_poly.entity_id
_entity_poly.type
_entity_poly.pdbx_seq_one_letter_code
_entity_poly.pdbx_strand_id
1 'polypeptide(L)'
;MKKQDYLILLSLFILTLISVTGKCSMDFSEFTTRGFEGKGPLEFNSPEDVVITRDGQILVADQNNNRIQVFDAKGDFARFLPAKVTEATIRFSPPANESNSERKARESEENRLNKLQNSFREPLGIALDNIGNLYVSMMKDDIILIIDFKSGNVVGSIGKSGKQPGELYYPMDIDISSTGHIAVSEFRNKRVQILDVNGNCLKELRYQEQDAKNNISSIAPRGVHWTNDNRLIVTYPTYNQVVCWEPYEGAVIWRYGGIKGSNDGEMNNPSFICNGVDGSILVSDTLNHRITEISRTGKFNAHYGKRGSAPGRIYVPRGIALTTDENLVIADQGNNRLHFFRPGQATLTLREAKQFALKDDWTNAITRISKVLYLQPNNEQARDLMVNALYYFGNEAFDKGDYIKAEENYRRVLKYRPEDSSIKEKLDAVFWASNQETIAIAVLVVVGIIVGLFCLWIGKVLVLRLLNKKD
;
A
#
# COMPACT_ATOMS: atom_id res chain seq x y z
N MET A 1 -43.28 -17.09 -19.50
CA MET A 1 -42.43 -18.02 -18.71
C MET A 1 -43.01 -18.10 -17.31
N LYS A 2 -43.22 -19.32 -16.80
CA LYS A 2 -43.93 -19.59 -15.54
C LYS A 2 -42.98 -19.48 -14.35
N LYS A 3 -43.54 -19.14 -13.19
CA LYS A 3 -42.92 -18.94 -11.86
C LYS A 3 -42.16 -20.17 -11.28
N GLN A 4 -41.95 -21.21 -12.09
CA GLN A 4 -41.26 -22.46 -11.72
C GLN A 4 -39.81 -22.54 -12.23
N ASP A 5 -39.35 -21.59 -13.06
CA ASP A 5 -37.95 -21.55 -13.51
C ASP A 5 -36.99 -20.86 -12.50
N TYR A 6 -37.53 -20.26 -11.43
CA TYR A 6 -36.76 -19.56 -10.39
C TYR A 6 -36.11 -20.50 -9.35
N LEU A 7 -36.54 -21.76 -9.26
CA LEU A 7 -36.10 -22.71 -8.23
C LEU A 7 -34.99 -23.67 -8.70
N ILE A 8 -34.68 -23.69 -10.00
CA ILE A 8 -33.55 -24.46 -10.56
C ILE A 8 -32.32 -23.55 -10.81
N LEU A 9 -32.50 -22.22 -10.80
CA LEU A 9 -31.40 -21.24 -10.85
C LEU A 9 -30.81 -20.90 -9.48
N LEU A 10 -31.43 -21.35 -8.38
CA LEU A 10 -30.95 -21.08 -7.02
C LEU A 10 -29.91 -22.10 -6.50
N SER A 11 -29.64 -23.18 -7.23
CA SER A 11 -28.70 -24.25 -6.83
C SER A 11 -27.40 -24.31 -7.64
N LEU A 12 -27.14 -23.32 -8.51
CA LEU A 12 -25.86 -23.16 -9.22
C LEU A 12 -25.12 -21.85 -8.86
N PHE A 13 -25.52 -21.19 -7.76
CA PHE A 13 -24.89 -19.98 -7.25
C PHE A 13 -23.83 -20.28 -6.17
N ILE A 14 -22.95 -21.25 -6.44
CA ILE A 14 -21.65 -21.37 -5.78
C ILE A 14 -20.62 -21.62 -6.89
N LEU A 15 -20.30 -20.57 -7.63
CA LEU A 15 -19.10 -20.50 -8.45
C LEU A 15 -18.52 -19.09 -8.26
N THR A 16 -17.65 -19.02 -7.26
CA THR A 16 -16.45 -18.18 -7.22
C THR A 16 -16.63 -16.73 -7.66
N LEU A 17 -16.85 -15.86 -6.66
CA LEU A 17 -16.35 -14.48 -6.68
C LEU A 17 -14.82 -14.52 -6.88
N ILE A 18 -14.38 -14.62 -8.13
CA ILE A 18 -13.04 -14.19 -8.49
C ILE A 18 -13.18 -12.68 -8.72
N SER A 19 -12.97 -11.88 -7.68
CA SER A 19 -12.62 -10.49 -7.91
C SER A 19 -11.26 -10.50 -8.59
N VAL A 20 -11.23 -10.49 -9.92
CA VAL A 20 -10.01 -10.21 -10.67
C VAL A 20 -9.77 -8.71 -10.49
N THR A 21 -9.03 -8.38 -9.43
CA THR A 21 -8.57 -7.03 -9.14
C THR A 21 -7.68 -6.56 -10.30
N GLY A 22 -8.19 -5.64 -11.12
CA GLY A 22 -7.49 -5.05 -12.26
C GLY A 22 -6.58 -3.92 -11.81
N LYS A 23 -5.28 -4.20 -11.86
CA LYS A 23 -4.22 -3.71 -10.98
C LYS A 23 -3.82 -2.25 -11.27
N CYS A 24 -3.80 -1.40 -10.25
CA CYS A 24 -2.84 -0.27 -10.24
C CYS A 24 -1.49 -0.91 -9.98
N SER A 25 -0.57 -0.79 -10.94
CA SER A 25 0.69 -1.51 -10.87
C SER A 25 1.85 -0.59 -11.16
N MET A 26 2.89 -0.63 -10.32
CA MET A 26 4.17 -0.04 -10.70
C MET A 26 4.67 -0.68 -11.99
N ASP A 27 5.30 0.13 -12.84
CA ASP A 27 5.91 -0.37 -14.06
C ASP A 27 7.39 -0.57 -13.82
N PHE A 28 7.86 -1.81 -13.92
CA PHE A 28 9.28 -2.13 -13.73
C PHE A 28 10.05 -2.05 -15.06
N SER A 29 9.44 -1.54 -16.14
CA SER A 29 10.07 -1.39 -17.44
C SER A 29 11.15 -0.29 -17.45
N GLU A 30 10.94 0.79 -16.69
CA GLU A 30 11.90 1.88 -16.54
C GLU A 30 12.68 1.73 -15.24
N PHE A 31 13.99 1.52 -15.37
CA PHE A 31 14.84 1.32 -14.22
C PHE A 31 16.24 1.89 -14.42
N THR A 32 16.92 2.10 -13.30
CA THR A 32 18.36 2.33 -13.25
C THR A 32 18.97 1.51 -12.12
N THR A 33 20.25 1.19 -12.23
CA THR A 33 21.00 0.50 -11.17
C THR A 33 22.16 1.34 -10.73
N ARG A 34 22.46 1.34 -9.42
CA ARG A 34 23.65 1.99 -8.88
C ARG A 34 24.43 1.05 -7.97
N GLY A 35 25.74 1.20 -8.02
CA GLY A 35 26.69 0.42 -7.24
C GLY A 35 26.97 -0.98 -7.76
N PHE A 36 27.95 -1.59 -7.14
CA PHE A 36 28.50 -2.91 -7.45
C PHE A 36 29.19 -3.48 -6.21
N GLU A 37 29.65 -4.72 -6.28
CA GLU A 37 30.33 -5.36 -5.15
C GLU A 37 31.64 -4.65 -4.76
N GLY A 38 31.83 -4.37 -3.47
CA GLY A 38 33.09 -3.83 -2.96
C GLY A 38 32.97 -3.19 -1.58
N LYS A 39 33.92 -2.28 -1.27
CA LYS A 39 34.09 -1.64 0.05
C LYS A 39 34.22 -0.11 -0.02
N GLY A 40 34.31 0.48 -1.21
CA GLY A 40 34.35 1.92 -1.44
C GLY A 40 32.98 2.59 -1.38
N PRO A 41 32.92 3.92 -1.54
CA PRO A 41 31.65 4.64 -1.78
C PRO A 41 30.89 4.07 -2.99
N LEU A 42 29.56 3.90 -2.88
CA LEU A 42 28.72 3.24 -3.90
C LEU A 42 29.03 1.76 -4.15
N GLU A 43 29.96 1.16 -3.41
CA GLU A 43 30.21 -0.28 -3.46
C GLU A 43 29.52 -0.96 -2.28
N PHE A 44 28.90 -2.12 -2.49
CA PHE A 44 28.11 -2.81 -1.47
C PHE A 44 28.61 -4.23 -1.23
N ASN A 45 28.35 -4.74 -0.04
CA ASN A 45 28.50 -6.15 0.29
C ASN A 45 27.34 -6.55 1.21
N SER A 46 26.38 -7.25 0.63
CA SER A 46 25.12 -7.62 1.29
C SER A 46 24.32 -6.40 1.80
N PRO A 47 23.84 -5.52 0.89
CA PRO A 47 22.90 -4.47 1.31
C PRO A 47 21.62 -5.14 1.84
N GLU A 48 21.26 -4.87 3.09
CA GLU A 48 20.12 -5.51 3.77
C GLU A 48 18.89 -4.61 3.76
N ASP A 49 19.01 -3.34 4.16
CA ASP A 49 17.87 -2.46 4.28
C ASP A 49 18.07 -1.09 3.60
N VAL A 50 16.97 -0.45 3.22
CA VAL A 50 16.94 0.85 2.54
C VAL A 50 15.86 1.74 3.15
N VAL A 51 16.22 2.96 3.53
CA VAL A 51 15.28 3.98 4.01
C VAL A 51 15.49 5.29 3.27
N ILE A 52 14.39 6.02 3.03
CA ILE A 52 14.41 7.35 2.42
C ILE A 52 14.07 8.41 3.47
N THR A 53 14.89 9.45 3.56
CA THR A 53 14.60 10.62 4.41
C THR A 53 13.54 11.51 3.78
N ARG A 54 12.94 12.42 4.56
CA ARG A 54 11.95 13.39 4.06
C ARG A 54 12.49 14.34 2.98
N ASP A 55 13.79 14.63 3.00
CA ASP A 55 14.49 15.43 1.98
C ASP A 55 15.02 14.58 0.80
N GLY A 56 14.69 13.29 0.78
CA GLY A 56 14.97 12.39 -0.35
C GLY A 56 16.33 11.70 -0.31
N GLN A 57 17.11 11.83 0.75
CA GLN A 57 18.35 11.07 0.92
C GLN A 57 18.06 9.58 1.07
N ILE A 58 18.96 8.74 0.58
CA ILE A 58 18.82 7.29 0.57
C ILE A 58 19.84 6.72 1.55
N LEU A 59 19.38 5.97 2.54
CA LEU A 59 20.22 5.28 3.49
C LEU A 59 20.20 3.79 3.17
N VAL A 60 21.36 3.15 3.20
CA VAL A 60 21.49 1.72 2.90
C VAL A 60 22.32 1.06 3.98
N ALA A 61 21.75 0.06 4.65
CA ALA A 61 22.47 -0.81 5.57
C ALA A 61 23.34 -1.79 4.79
N ASP A 62 24.65 -1.56 4.77
CA ASP A 62 25.65 -2.33 4.04
C ASP A 62 26.31 -3.33 5.00
N GLN A 63 25.59 -4.43 5.25
CA GLN A 63 25.77 -5.30 6.41
C GLN A 63 27.21 -5.81 6.56
N ASN A 64 27.75 -6.46 5.53
CA ASN A 64 29.07 -7.11 5.62
C ASN A 64 30.22 -6.09 5.57
N ASN A 65 29.94 -4.85 5.18
CA ASN A 65 30.88 -3.74 5.27
C ASN A 65 30.77 -2.97 6.59
N ASN A 66 29.91 -3.39 7.52
CA ASN A 66 29.77 -2.81 8.86
C ASN A 66 29.53 -1.30 8.81
N ARG A 67 28.66 -0.84 7.91
CA ARG A 67 28.38 0.58 7.71
C ARG A 67 26.98 0.81 7.18
N ILE A 68 26.55 2.05 7.28
CA ILE A 68 25.41 2.58 6.54
C ILE A 68 25.95 3.60 5.54
N GLN A 69 25.51 3.51 4.28
CA GLN A 69 25.85 4.50 3.26
C GLN A 69 24.68 5.47 3.10
N VAL A 70 24.98 6.77 3.05
CA VAL A 70 24.01 7.84 2.79
C VAL A 70 24.27 8.39 1.39
N PHE A 71 23.23 8.46 0.58
CA PHE A 71 23.22 9.06 -0.75
C PHE A 71 22.27 10.25 -0.78
N ASP A 72 22.50 11.20 -1.68
CA ASP A 72 21.53 12.26 -1.95
C ASP A 72 20.32 11.74 -2.77
N ALA A 73 19.34 12.61 -3.02
CA ALA A 73 18.14 12.27 -3.80
C ALA A 73 18.42 11.87 -5.25
N LYS A 74 19.60 12.23 -5.79
CA LYS A 74 20.02 11.79 -7.12
C LYS A 74 20.65 10.39 -7.07
N GLY A 75 21.06 9.93 -5.90
CA GLY A 75 21.73 8.65 -5.65
C GLY A 75 23.25 8.77 -5.62
N ASP A 76 23.80 9.98 -5.47
CA ASP A 76 25.24 10.21 -5.37
C ASP A 76 25.68 10.08 -3.91
N PHE A 77 26.87 9.51 -3.69
CA PHE A 77 27.37 9.24 -2.34
C PHE A 77 27.60 10.52 -1.54
N ALA A 78 27.07 10.58 -0.32
CA ALA A 78 27.24 11.69 0.60
C ALA A 78 28.21 11.36 1.75
N ARG A 79 27.94 10.33 2.55
CA ARG A 79 28.76 9.96 3.71
C ARG A 79 28.51 8.53 4.19
N PHE A 80 29.40 8.06 5.08
CA PHE A 80 29.20 6.84 5.86
C PHE A 80 28.64 7.15 7.25
N LEU A 81 27.87 6.21 7.78
CA LEU A 81 27.38 6.19 9.16
C LEU A 81 27.73 4.84 9.84
N PRO A 82 27.98 4.85 11.16
CA PRO A 82 28.22 6.04 11.98
C PRO A 82 29.50 6.77 11.55
N ALA A 83 29.65 8.03 11.98
CA ALA A 83 30.87 8.79 11.73
C ALA A 83 32.08 8.10 12.39
N LYS A 84 33.27 8.24 11.83
CA LYS A 84 34.48 7.76 12.50
C LYS A 84 34.79 8.66 13.69
N VAL A 85 35.02 8.07 14.86
CA VAL A 85 35.45 8.83 16.05
C VAL A 85 36.85 9.39 15.78
N THR A 86 37.02 10.71 15.85
CA THR A 86 38.33 11.37 15.78
C THR A 86 38.62 12.11 17.09
N GLU A 87 39.88 12.34 17.42
CA GLU A 87 40.27 13.07 18.64
C GLU A 87 39.63 14.47 18.75
N ALA A 88 39.24 15.08 17.62
CA ALA A 88 38.57 16.38 17.57
C ALA A 88 37.10 16.33 18.04
N THR A 89 36.40 15.20 17.85
CA THR A 89 35.00 15.03 18.27
C THR A 89 34.85 14.94 19.80
N ILE A 90 35.94 14.66 20.52
CA ILE A 90 35.97 14.39 21.97
C ILE A 90 35.91 15.69 22.81
N ARG A 91 36.14 16.87 22.21
CA ARG A 91 36.27 18.14 22.96
C ARG A 91 34.93 18.85 23.16
N PHE A 92 34.09 18.32 24.05
CA PHE A 92 33.00 19.12 24.63
C PHE A 92 33.55 20.05 25.72
N SER A 93 33.22 21.33 25.66
CA SER A 93 33.50 22.25 26.78
C SER A 93 32.45 22.02 27.87
N PRO A 94 32.85 21.58 29.09
CA PRO A 94 31.90 21.30 30.15
C PRO A 94 31.18 22.58 30.61
N PRO A 95 29.93 22.49 31.10
CA PRO A 95 29.25 23.61 31.72
C PRO A 95 30.06 24.15 32.91
N ALA A 96 30.14 25.47 33.06
CA ALA A 96 30.97 26.12 34.09
C ALA A 96 30.61 25.74 35.54
N ASN A 97 29.42 25.19 35.79
CA ASN A 97 28.87 24.88 37.12
C ASN A 97 28.52 23.38 37.31
N GLU A 98 29.10 22.46 36.54
CA GLU A 98 28.83 21.01 36.66
C GLU A 98 29.47 20.41 37.92
N SER A 99 28.72 19.61 38.69
CA SER A 99 29.25 18.90 39.86
C SER A 99 30.21 17.77 39.46
N ASN A 100 31.13 17.38 40.35
CA ASN A 100 32.06 16.27 40.10
C ASN A 100 31.36 14.93 39.83
N SER A 101 30.18 14.70 40.41
CA SER A 101 29.36 13.50 40.17
C SER A 101 28.72 13.50 38.78
N GLU A 102 28.18 14.63 38.34
CA GLU A 102 27.58 14.79 37.01
C GLU A 102 28.64 14.63 35.92
N ARG A 103 29.80 15.26 36.11
CA ARG A 103 30.94 15.15 35.20
C ARG A 103 31.39 13.70 35.00
N LYS A 104 31.55 12.94 36.10
CA LYS A 104 31.94 11.52 36.03
C LYS A 104 30.88 10.66 35.33
N ALA A 105 29.60 10.91 35.58
CA ALA A 105 28.52 10.18 34.94
C ALA A 105 28.50 10.45 33.42
N ARG A 106 28.66 11.71 33.01
CA ARG A 106 28.75 12.12 31.61
C ARG A 106 29.96 11.51 30.92
N GLU A 107 31.15 11.61 31.50
CA GLU A 107 32.37 10.98 30.96
C GLU A 107 32.23 9.45 30.82
N SER A 108 31.55 8.80 31.78
CA SER A 108 31.25 7.36 31.69
C SER A 108 30.32 7.03 30.53
N GLU A 109 29.27 7.83 30.31
CA GLU A 109 28.32 7.62 29.21
C GLU A 109 28.96 7.90 27.85
N GLU A 110 29.73 8.97 27.72
CA GLU A 110 30.50 9.29 26.50
C GLU A 110 31.45 8.14 26.14
N ASN A 111 32.17 7.57 27.12
CA ASN A 111 33.03 6.41 26.89
C ASN A 111 32.23 5.18 26.43
N ARG A 112 31.03 4.97 26.96
CA ARG A 112 30.12 3.89 26.54
C ARG A 112 29.67 4.08 25.09
N LEU A 113 29.22 5.29 24.72
CA LEU A 113 28.76 5.62 23.37
C LEU A 113 29.90 5.52 22.34
N ASN A 114 31.09 6.02 22.68
CA ASN A 114 32.28 5.88 21.84
C ASN A 114 32.66 4.41 21.62
N LYS A 115 32.55 3.57 22.65
CA LYS A 115 32.78 2.13 22.52
C LYS A 115 31.77 1.51 21.56
N LEU A 116 30.48 1.84 21.70
CA LEU A 116 29.42 1.36 20.80
C LEU A 116 29.70 1.76 19.35
N GLN A 117 30.01 3.04 19.11
CA GLN A 117 30.33 3.57 17.78
C GLN A 117 31.52 2.87 17.13
N ASN A 118 32.60 2.63 17.89
CA ASN A 118 33.78 1.92 17.39
C ASN A 118 33.54 0.41 17.18
N SER A 119 32.53 -0.16 17.84
CA SER A 119 32.18 -1.58 17.72
C SER A 119 31.03 -1.86 16.73
N PHE A 120 30.57 -0.83 16.02
CA PHE A 120 29.48 -0.93 15.05
C PHE A 120 29.79 -1.96 13.96
N ARG A 121 28.87 -2.90 13.76
CA ARG A 121 29.01 -4.03 12.83
C ARG A 121 27.66 -4.64 12.46
N GLU A 122 27.58 -5.21 11.26
CA GLU A 122 26.41 -5.94 10.76
C GLU A 122 25.05 -5.24 10.97
N PRO A 123 24.87 -3.97 10.54
CA PRO A 123 23.56 -3.34 10.59
C PRO A 123 22.56 -4.11 9.71
N LEU A 124 21.35 -4.33 10.22
CA LEU A 124 20.27 -5.01 9.49
C LEU A 124 19.18 -4.02 9.06
N GLY A 125 18.19 -3.80 9.92
CA GLY A 125 17.09 -2.87 9.72
C GLY A 125 17.44 -1.48 10.23
N ILE A 126 16.98 -0.47 9.51
CA ILE A 126 17.20 0.94 9.82
C ILE A 126 15.88 1.70 9.79
N ALA A 127 15.72 2.69 10.67
CA ALA A 127 14.54 3.56 10.67
C ALA A 127 14.90 4.96 11.15
N LEU A 128 14.20 5.97 10.61
CA LEU A 128 14.39 7.37 11.02
C LEU A 128 13.17 7.86 11.78
N ASP A 129 13.41 8.56 12.88
CA ASP A 129 12.35 9.29 13.56
C ASP A 129 12.12 10.68 12.93
N ASN A 130 11.13 11.40 13.47
CA ASN A 130 10.75 12.72 12.96
C ASN A 130 11.66 13.87 13.44
N ILE A 131 12.62 13.60 14.33
CA ILE A 131 13.54 14.60 14.91
C ILE A 131 14.97 14.47 14.40
N GLY A 132 15.28 13.40 13.66
CA GLY A 132 16.57 13.19 13.00
C GLY A 132 17.46 12.15 13.67
N ASN A 133 16.92 11.23 14.48
CA ASN A 133 17.67 10.06 14.93
C ASN A 133 17.43 8.87 14.00
N LEU A 134 18.53 8.19 13.68
CA LEU A 134 18.58 6.93 12.97
C LEU A 134 18.69 5.78 13.97
N TYR A 135 17.72 4.88 13.94
CA TYR A 135 17.67 3.66 14.73
C TYR A 135 18.18 2.51 13.87
N VAL A 136 19.03 1.67 14.44
CA VAL A 136 19.68 0.56 13.72
C VAL A 136 19.57 -0.71 14.55
N SER A 137 19.03 -1.79 13.99
CA SER A 137 19.04 -3.09 14.67
C SER A 137 20.43 -3.72 14.62
N MET A 138 20.94 -4.06 15.80
CA MET A 138 22.24 -4.68 15.99
C MET A 138 22.04 -6.11 16.48
N MET A 139 21.77 -7.03 15.55
CA MET A 139 21.40 -8.43 15.86
C MET A 139 22.39 -9.14 16.78
N LYS A 140 23.70 -8.92 16.60
CA LYS A 140 24.76 -9.59 17.38
C LYS A 140 24.92 -9.05 18.79
N ASP A 141 24.53 -7.79 19.01
CA ASP A 141 24.67 -7.10 20.28
C ASP A 141 23.33 -7.08 21.06
N ASP A 142 22.24 -7.57 20.45
CA ASP A 142 20.89 -7.56 21.00
C ASP A 142 20.43 -6.16 21.47
N ILE A 143 20.77 -5.14 20.68
CA ILE A 143 20.38 -3.75 20.93
C ILE A 143 19.81 -3.10 19.68
N ILE A 144 19.14 -1.97 19.89
CA ILE A 144 18.88 -0.97 18.86
C ILE A 144 19.85 0.19 19.12
N LEU A 145 20.70 0.51 18.16
CA LEU A 145 21.62 1.63 18.25
C LEU A 145 20.94 2.91 17.76
N ILE A 146 21.17 4.03 18.44
CA ILE A 146 20.61 5.33 18.06
C ILE A 146 21.77 6.24 17.62
N ILE A 147 21.68 6.74 16.40
CA ILE A 147 22.66 7.63 15.77
C ILE A 147 21.97 8.96 15.47
N ASP A 148 22.53 10.08 15.91
CA ASP A 148 22.10 11.39 15.41
C ASP A 148 22.44 11.47 13.92
N PHE A 149 21.44 11.53 13.05
CA PHE A 149 21.63 11.38 11.61
C PHE A 149 22.54 12.48 11.05
N LYS A 150 22.43 13.70 11.58
CA LYS A 150 23.15 14.88 11.09
C LYS A 150 24.65 14.80 11.37
N SER A 151 25.03 14.55 12.62
CA SER A 151 26.43 14.44 13.04
C SER A 151 27.03 13.06 12.72
N GLY A 152 26.19 12.03 12.69
CA GLY A 152 26.59 10.64 12.56
C GLY A 152 27.14 10.03 13.85
N ASN A 153 27.02 10.72 14.98
CA ASN A 153 27.47 10.22 16.28
C ASN A 153 26.41 9.30 16.90
N VAL A 154 26.86 8.27 17.60
CA VAL A 154 26.00 7.43 18.43
C VAL A 154 25.57 8.24 19.65
N VAL A 155 24.26 8.37 19.85
CA VAL A 155 23.65 9.16 20.94
C VAL A 155 22.95 8.29 21.98
N GLY A 156 22.75 7.01 21.70
CA GLY A 156 22.10 6.11 22.64
C GLY A 156 21.98 4.68 22.13
N SER A 157 21.35 3.86 22.97
CA SER A 157 21.01 2.47 22.64
C SER A 157 19.78 2.03 23.44
N ILE A 158 18.92 1.22 22.85
CA ILE A 158 17.77 0.60 23.50
C ILE A 158 17.98 -0.91 23.57
N GLY A 159 17.55 -1.49 24.70
CA GLY A 159 17.53 -2.94 24.90
C GLY A 159 18.83 -3.52 25.45
N LYS A 160 18.77 -4.82 25.71
CA LYS A 160 19.85 -5.70 26.16
C LYS A 160 19.43 -7.15 25.88
N SER A 161 20.38 -8.07 25.79
CA SER A 161 20.08 -9.50 25.63
C SER A 161 19.11 -10.01 26.69
N GLY A 162 18.01 -10.63 26.25
CA GLY A 162 17.06 -11.25 27.16
C GLY A 162 15.71 -11.58 26.54
N LYS A 163 14.72 -11.83 27.41
CA LYS A 163 13.37 -12.27 27.00
C LYS A 163 12.26 -11.43 27.63
N GLN A 164 12.57 -10.62 28.62
CA GLN A 164 11.59 -9.76 29.28
C GLN A 164 11.14 -8.63 28.35
N PRO A 165 10.02 -7.97 28.64
CA PRO A 165 9.62 -6.75 27.94
C PRO A 165 10.74 -5.70 27.99
N GLY A 166 11.10 -5.13 26.84
CA GLY A 166 12.22 -4.18 26.68
C GLY A 166 13.60 -4.83 26.53
N GLU A 167 13.73 -6.14 26.76
CA GLU A 167 14.91 -6.92 26.39
C GLU A 167 14.75 -7.45 24.95
N LEU A 168 15.87 -7.67 24.26
CA LEU A 168 15.90 -8.09 22.87
C LEU A 168 16.68 -9.40 22.71
N TYR A 169 16.30 -10.20 21.71
CA TYR A 169 17.12 -11.32 21.27
C TYR A 169 17.02 -11.55 19.76
N TYR A 170 18.11 -11.25 19.06
CA TYR A 170 18.23 -11.17 17.61
C TYR A 170 17.18 -10.21 17.00
N PRO A 171 17.26 -8.90 17.32
CA PRO A 171 16.47 -7.90 16.62
C PRO A 171 16.83 -7.92 15.13
N MET A 172 15.82 -7.95 14.25
CA MET A 172 15.99 -8.06 12.81
C MET A 172 15.72 -6.74 12.12
N ASP A 173 14.46 -6.29 12.14
CA ASP A 173 14.01 -5.09 11.45
C ASP A 173 13.33 -4.13 12.44
N ILE A 174 13.32 -2.85 12.08
CA ILE A 174 12.79 -1.77 12.91
C ILE A 174 12.01 -0.82 12.02
N ASP A 175 10.87 -0.35 12.51
CA ASP A 175 10.21 0.82 11.93
C ASP A 175 9.57 1.69 13.01
N ILE A 176 9.43 2.98 12.72
CA ILE A 176 9.01 4.00 13.69
C ILE A 176 7.73 4.67 13.20
N SER A 177 6.69 4.64 14.03
CA SER A 177 5.43 5.28 13.72
C SER A 177 5.56 6.81 13.68
N SER A 178 4.59 7.48 13.07
CA SER A 178 4.49 8.94 13.08
C SER A 178 4.40 9.55 14.49
N THR A 179 3.99 8.76 15.49
CA THR A 179 3.89 9.14 16.91
C THR A 179 5.13 8.80 17.72
N GLY A 180 6.16 8.20 17.10
CA GLY A 180 7.41 7.81 17.76
C GLY A 180 7.38 6.45 18.47
N HIS A 181 6.42 5.58 18.17
CA HIS A 181 6.44 4.20 18.65
C HIS A 181 7.36 3.36 17.77
N ILE A 182 8.28 2.63 18.40
CA ILE A 182 9.30 1.83 17.72
C ILE A 182 8.79 0.39 17.66
N ALA A 183 8.54 -0.14 16.46
CA ALA A 183 8.31 -1.56 16.26
C ALA A 183 9.64 -2.25 15.98
N VAL A 184 9.96 -3.32 16.69
CA VAL A 184 11.16 -4.15 16.46
C VAL A 184 10.78 -5.62 16.37
N SER A 185 11.19 -6.29 15.30
CA SER A 185 11.02 -7.73 15.14
C SER A 185 12.19 -8.49 15.76
N GLU A 186 11.89 -9.60 16.45
CA GLU A 186 12.90 -10.43 17.10
C GLU A 186 12.82 -11.87 16.62
N PHE A 187 13.88 -12.32 15.93
CA PHE A 187 13.90 -13.65 15.33
C PHE A 187 13.94 -14.77 16.38
N ARG A 188 14.73 -14.61 17.46
CA ARG A 188 14.90 -15.66 18.47
C ARG A 188 13.78 -15.66 19.50
N ASN A 189 13.32 -14.47 19.92
CA ASN A 189 12.18 -14.37 20.83
C ASN A 189 10.83 -14.59 20.12
N LYS A 190 10.81 -14.64 18.78
CA LYS A 190 9.63 -14.89 17.94
C LYS A 190 8.45 -13.98 18.28
N ARG A 191 8.75 -12.69 18.43
CA ARG A 191 7.80 -11.63 18.72
C ARG A 191 8.16 -10.36 17.97
N VAL A 192 7.21 -9.46 17.87
CA VAL A 192 7.46 -8.05 17.61
C VAL A 192 7.18 -7.29 18.90
N GLN A 193 8.07 -6.40 19.31
CA GLN A 193 7.83 -5.47 20.41
C GLN A 193 7.52 -4.08 19.85
N ILE A 194 6.54 -3.42 20.46
CA ILE A 194 6.30 -1.99 20.28
C ILE A 194 6.84 -1.29 21.53
N LEU A 195 7.83 -0.43 21.33
CA LEU A 195 8.54 0.29 22.39
C LEU A 195 8.24 1.78 22.32
N ASP A 196 8.37 2.47 23.45
CA ASP A 196 8.53 3.92 23.47
C ASP A 196 9.98 4.32 23.15
N VAL A 197 10.24 5.64 23.04
CA VAL A 197 11.57 6.20 22.74
C VAL A 197 12.62 5.91 23.82
N ASN A 198 12.21 5.52 25.04
CA ASN A 198 13.10 5.15 26.14
C ASN A 198 13.38 3.63 26.17
N GLY A 199 12.74 2.86 25.29
CA GLY A 199 12.88 1.40 25.23
C GLY A 199 11.92 0.63 26.13
N ASN A 200 10.93 1.28 26.74
CA ASN A 200 9.91 0.59 27.51
C ASN A 200 8.96 -0.14 26.57
N CYS A 201 8.68 -1.41 26.84
CA CYS A 201 7.75 -2.19 26.02
C CYS A 201 6.30 -1.82 26.32
N LEU A 202 5.61 -1.34 25.28
CA LEU A 202 4.18 -1.00 25.29
C LEU A 202 3.32 -2.21 24.89
N LYS A 203 3.80 -3.05 23.97
CA LYS A 203 3.07 -4.23 23.48
C LYS A 203 4.02 -5.30 22.94
N GLU A 204 3.65 -6.56 23.16
CA GLU A 204 4.21 -7.71 22.43
C GLU A 204 3.17 -8.30 21.47
N LEU A 205 3.59 -8.53 20.22
CA LEU A 205 2.81 -9.24 19.22
C LEU A 205 3.48 -10.58 18.91
N ARG A 206 2.73 -11.67 19.04
CA ARG A 206 3.21 -13.03 18.76
C ARG A 206 2.30 -13.67 17.76
N TYR A 207 2.86 -14.01 16.60
CA TYR A 207 2.15 -14.85 15.66
C TYR A 207 2.35 -16.32 16.00
N GLN A 208 1.25 -17.06 16.04
CA GLN A 208 1.23 -18.48 16.40
C GLN A 208 0.50 -19.26 15.32
N GLU A 209 1.05 -20.42 15.00
CA GLU A 209 0.46 -21.37 14.06
C GLU A 209 0.36 -22.75 14.70
N GLN A 210 -0.69 -23.46 14.32
CA GLN A 210 -0.94 -24.82 14.77
C GLN A 210 -0.50 -25.81 13.68
N ASP A 211 0.34 -26.77 14.05
CA ASP A 211 0.75 -27.84 13.13
C ASP A 211 -0.31 -28.95 13.01
N ALA A 212 -0.10 -29.89 12.09
CA ALA A 212 -0.99 -31.03 11.88
C ALA A 212 -1.09 -31.99 13.09
N LYS A 213 -0.22 -31.83 14.09
CA LYS A 213 -0.21 -32.58 15.35
C LYS A 213 -0.81 -31.78 16.51
N ASN A 214 -1.48 -30.65 16.22
CA ASN A 214 -2.08 -29.73 17.18
C ASN A 214 -1.08 -29.02 18.12
N ASN A 215 0.19 -28.95 17.76
CA ASN A 215 1.15 -28.13 18.51
C ASN A 215 1.07 -26.68 18.04
N ILE A 216 0.94 -25.77 19.00
CA ILE A 216 0.98 -24.33 18.74
C ILE A 216 2.42 -23.85 18.89
N SER A 217 2.93 -23.17 17.86
CA SER A 217 4.28 -22.61 17.89
C SER A 217 4.29 -21.16 17.44
N SER A 218 5.05 -20.32 18.14
CA SER A 218 5.31 -18.97 17.66
C SER A 218 6.22 -18.99 16.44
N ILE A 219 5.95 -18.10 15.50
CA ILE A 219 6.64 -17.96 14.23
C ILE A 219 7.54 -16.73 14.28
N ALA A 220 8.77 -16.86 13.79
CA ALA A 220 9.75 -15.78 13.82
C ALA A 220 9.40 -14.70 12.79
N PRO A 221 9.21 -13.43 13.23
CA PRO A 221 9.05 -12.32 12.30
C PRO A 221 10.40 -11.94 11.67
N ARG A 222 10.35 -11.17 10.57
CA ARG A 222 11.53 -10.51 10.00
C ARG A 222 11.31 -9.03 9.78
N GLY A 223 10.52 -8.65 8.79
CA GLY A 223 10.28 -7.25 8.47
C GLY A 223 9.12 -6.67 9.26
N VAL A 224 9.20 -5.38 9.59
CA VAL A 224 8.13 -4.61 10.25
C VAL A 224 7.95 -3.28 9.54
N HIS A 225 6.70 -2.84 9.35
CA HIS A 225 6.42 -1.57 8.68
C HIS A 225 5.12 -0.96 9.19
N TRP A 226 5.17 0.30 9.62
CA TRP A 226 4.05 1.15 9.97
C TRP A 226 3.41 1.73 8.72
N THR A 227 2.14 1.41 8.53
CA THR A 227 1.35 2.03 7.48
C THR A 227 0.95 3.46 7.86
N ASN A 228 0.60 4.26 6.87
CA ASN A 228 0.13 5.63 7.09
C ASN A 228 -1.17 5.71 7.91
N ASP A 229 -1.95 4.62 7.98
CA ASP A 229 -3.16 4.49 8.81
C ASP A 229 -2.88 3.81 10.17
N ASN A 230 -1.64 3.84 10.65
CA ASN A 230 -1.20 3.33 11.95
C ASN A 230 -1.43 1.83 12.19
N ARG A 231 -1.48 1.03 11.12
CA ARG A 231 -1.42 -0.44 11.22
C ARG A 231 0.02 -0.90 11.15
N LEU A 232 0.26 -2.11 11.63
CA LEU A 232 1.59 -2.70 11.57
C LEU A 232 1.59 -3.93 10.65
N ILE A 233 2.38 -3.87 9.59
CA ILE A 233 2.61 -5.00 8.69
C ILE A 233 3.86 -5.74 9.15
N VAL A 234 3.76 -7.06 9.28
CA VAL A 234 4.85 -7.92 9.71
C VAL A 234 5.00 -9.10 8.75
N THR A 235 6.23 -9.42 8.34
CA THR A 235 6.51 -10.62 7.56
C THR A 235 6.98 -11.77 8.45
N TYR A 236 6.56 -12.98 8.09
CA TYR A 236 6.93 -14.24 8.75
C TYR A 236 7.55 -15.19 7.73
N PRO A 237 8.87 -15.07 7.46
CA PRO A 237 9.48 -15.78 6.35
C PRO A 237 9.43 -17.30 6.48
N THR A 238 9.50 -17.85 7.70
CA THR A 238 9.42 -19.30 7.95
C THR A 238 8.04 -19.89 7.63
N TYR A 239 7.00 -19.05 7.58
CA TYR A 239 5.64 -19.43 7.23
C TYR A 239 5.18 -18.83 5.89
N ASN A 240 6.09 -18.16 5.16
CA ASN A 240 5.82 -17.56 3.85
C ASN A 240 4.60 -16.63 3.84
N GLN A 241 4.49 -15.76 4.86
CA GLN A 241 3.28 -14.97 5.08
C GLN A 241 3.60 -13.52 5.46
N VAL A 242 2.66 -12.64 5.15
CA VAL A 242 2.56 -11.25 5.60
C VAL A 242 1.29 -11.11 6.43
N VAL A 243 1.37 -10.43 7.57
CA VAL A 243 0.24 -10.22 8.47
C VAL A 243 0.11 -8.74 8.77
N CYS A 244 -1.12 -8.23 8.69
CA CYS A 244 -1.47 -6.90 9.14
C CYS A 244 -2.10 -6.96 10.52
N TRP A 245 -1.57 -6.16 11.44
CA TRP A 245 -1.99 -6.10 12.83
C TRP A 245 -2.66 -4.77 13.12
N GLU A 246 -3.67 -4.82 13.99
CA GLU A 246 -4.04 -3.70 14.84
C GLU A 246 -3.06 -3.69 16.03
N PRO A 247 -2.06 -2.79 16.04
CA PRO A 247 -0.88 -2.96 16.88
C PRO A 247 -1.17 -2.86 18.37
N TYR A 248 -2.10 -2.01 18.80
CA TYR A 248 -2.33 -1.77 20.23
C TYR A 248 -3.24 -2.84 20.86
N GLU A 249 -4.24 -3.31 20.12
CA GLU A 249 -5.09 -4.42 20.55
C GLU A 249 -4.36 -5.77 20.38
N GLY A 250 -3.51 -5.89 19.37
CA GLY A 250 -2.86 -7.14 18.97
C GLY A 250 -3.77 -8.07 18.18
N ALA A 251 -4.80 -7.52 17.53
CA ALA A 251 -5.68 -8.27 16.65
C ALA A 251 -5.06 -8.38 15.25
N VAL A 252 -5.25 -9.53 14.60
CA VAL A 252 -4.90 -9.68 13.18
C VAL A 252 -6.05 -9.18 12.33
N ILE A 253 -5.77 -8.23 11.43
CA ILE A 253 -6.74 -7.64 10.51
C ILE A 253 -6.87 -8.52 9.26
N TRP A 254 -5.75 -8.84 8.61
CA TRP A 254 -5.70 -9.70 7.43
C TRP A 254 -4.35 -10.39 7.29
N ARG A 255 -4.31 -11.39 6.41
CA ARG A 255 -3.13 -12.18 6.09
C ARG A 255 -3.00 -12.34 4.58
N TYR A 256 -1.78 -12.46 4.10
CA TYR A 256 -1.47 -12.78 2.72
C TYR A 256 -0.31 -13.78 2.65
N GLY A 257 -0.40 -14.80 1.79
CA GLY A 257 0.54 -15.92 1.80
C GLY A 257 0.14 -17.03 2.77
N GLY A 258 1.13 -17.75 3.29
CA GLY A 258 0.95 -18.96 4.12
C GLY A 258 1.23 -20.25 3.37
N ILE A 259 1.30 -20.19 2.04
CA ILE A 259 1.71 -21.30 1.17
C ILE A 259 3.03 -20.91 0.50
N LYS A 260 4.01 -21.81 0.62
CA LYS A 260 5.27 -21.67 -0.10
C LYS A 260 5.04 -21.88 -1.59
N GLY A 261 5.38 -20.90 -2.40
CA GLY A 261 5.34 -21.05 -3.85
C GLY A 261 5.49 -19.73 -4.59
N SER A 262 5.12 -19.70 -5.86
CA SER A 262 5.33 -18.56 -6.77
C SER A 262 4.06 -18.12 -7.50
N ASN A 263 2.92 -18.76 -7.24
CA ASN A 263 1.65 -18.34 -7.80
C ASN A 263 1.09 -17.10 -7.07
N ASP A 264 0.00 -16.55 -7.59
CA ASP A 264 -0.76 -15.50 -6.92
C ASP A 264 -1.29 -16.03 -5.57
N GLY A 265 -1.16 -15.26 -4.50
CA GLY A 265 -1.50 -15.69 -3.14
C GLY A 265 -0.43 -16.54 -2.44
N GLU A 266 0.65 -16.93 -3.12
CA GLU A 266 1.79 -17.66 -2.55
C GLU A 266 2.99 -16.73 -2.36
N MET A 267 3.84 -17.05 -1.37
CA MET A 267 5.10 -16.33 -1.15
C MET A 267 6.24 -17.30 -0.86
N ASN A 268 7.47 -16.81 -0.89
CA ASN A 268 8.65 -17.60 -0.55
C ASN A 268 9.67 -16.73 0.19
N ASN A 269 9.68 -16.87 1.52
CA ASN A 269 10.56 -16.13 2.42
C ASN A 269 10.44 -14.59 2.26
N PRO A 270 9.24 -14.02 2.46
CA PRO A 270 9.06 -12.58 2.44
C PRO A 270 9.92 -11.90 3.53
N SER A 271 10.53 -10.75 3.20
CA SER A 271 11.46 -10.05 4.10
C SER A 271 10.98 -8.64 4.45
N PHE A 272 11.34 -7.64 3.68
CA PHE A 272 11.04 -6.23 3.98
C PHE A 272 9.75 -5.76 3.34
N ILE A 273 9.18 -4.68 3.89
CA ILE A 273 7.90 -4.11 3.49
C ILE A 273 8.08 -2.60 3.31
N CYS A 274 7.36 -1.99 2.36
CA CYS A 274 7.15 -0.54 2.38
C CYS A 274 5.75 -0.19 1.83
N ASN A 275 5.32 1.05 2.05
CA ASN A 275 4.12 1.57 1.42
C ASN A 275 4.34 1.75 -0.09
N GLY A 276 3.33 1.45 -0.89
CA GLY A 276 3.20 1.78 -2.31
C GLY A 276 2.61 3.17 -2.54
N VAL A 277 2.60 3.61 -3.80
CA VAL A 277 2.20 4.97 -4.21
C VAL A 277 0.73 5.30 -3.89
N ASP A 278 -0.17 4.34 -4.02
CA ASP A 278 -1.59 4.47 -3.64
C ASP A 278 -1.87 3.90 -2.25
N GLY A 279 -0.82 3.73 -1.45
CA GLY A 279 -0.80 3.05 -0.15
C GLY A 279 -1.13 1.57 -0.24
N SER A 280 -0.98 0.92 -1.40
CA SER A 280 -0.71 -0.51 -1.43
C SER A 280 0.49 -0.88 -0.53
N ILE A 281 0.68 -2.15 -0.29
CA ILE A 281 1.77 -2.69 0.51
C ILE A 281 2.69 -3.46 -0.42
N LEU A 282 3.94 -3.06 -0.48
CA LEU A 282 4.98 -3.71 -1.26
C LEU A 282 5.79 -4.59 -0.34
N VAL A 283 6.05 -5.82 -0.76
CA VAL A 283 6.78 -6.81 0.04
C VAL A 283 7.86 -7.46 -0.82
N SER A 284 9.07 -7.52 -0.28
CA SER A 284 10.16 -8.27 -0.89
C SER A 284 9.92 -9.77 -0.73
N ASP A 285 9.46 -10.41 -1.81
CA ASP A 285 9.27 -11.86 -1.89
C ASP A 285 10.60 -12.51 -2.28
N THR A 286 11.48 -12.55 -1.28
CA THR A 286 12.93 -12.65 -1.45
C THR A 286 13.38 -13.84 -2.30
N LEU A 287 12.87 -15.04 -2.01
CA LEU A 287 13.32 -16.26 -2.69
C LEU A 287 12.54 -16.53 -3.98
N ASN A 288 11.50 -15.75 -4.27
CA ASN A 288 10.92 -15.68 -5.61
C ASN A 288 11.58 -14.60 -6.48
N HIS A 289 12.51 -13.81 -5.92
CA HIS A 289 13.24 -12.75 -6.62
C HIS A 289 12.32 -11.73 -7.28
N ARG A 290 11.29 -11.32 -6.53
CA ARG A 290 10.25 -10.41 -6.99
C ARG A 290 9.80 -9.49 -5.85
N ILE A 291 9.14 -8.40 -6.20
CA ILE A 291 8.34 -7.60 -5.28
C ILE A 291 6.88 -7.99 -5.46
N THR A 292 6.18 -8.24 -4.36
CA THR A 292 4.74 -8.52 -4.34
C THR A 292 4.01 -7.31 -3.81
N GLU A 293 3.03 -6.84 -4.57
CA GLU A 293 2.14 -5.77 -4.16
C GLU A 293 0.79 -6.33 -3.72
N ILE A 294 0.35 -5.84 -2.57
CA ILE A 294 -0.87 -6.24 -1.88
C ILE A 294 -1.69 -4.98 -1.63
N SER A 295 -3.01 -5.04 -1.75
CA SER A 295 -3.88 -3.92 -1.39
C SER A 295 -3.82 -3.64 0.11
N ARG A 296 -4.30 -2.46 0.53
CA ARG A 296 -4.52 -2.11 1.96
C ARG A 296 -5.43 -3.08 2.71
N THR A 297 -6.20 -3.89 1.98
CA THR A 297 -7.15 -4.86 2.50
C THR A 297 -6.64 -6.30 2.44
N GLY A 298 -5.34 -6.50 2.13
CA GLY A 298 -4.71 -7.82 2.12
C GLY A 298 -4.96 -8.64 0.87
N LYS A 299 -5.48 -8.05 -0.21
CA LYS A 299 -5.72 -8.74 -1.48
C LYS A 299 -4.50 -8.64 -2.40
N PHE A 300 -4.25 -9.68 -3.17
CA PHE A 300 -3.21 -9.63 -4.20
C PHE A 300 -3.49 -8.51 -5.21
N ASN A 301 -2.46 -7.71 -5.49
CA ASN A 301 -2.45 -6.84 -6.66
C ASN A 301 -1.52 -7.45 -7.71
N ALA A 302 -0.21 -7.41 -7.53
CA ALA A 302 0.72 -7.71 -8.62
C ALA A 302 2.05 -8.27 -8.13
N HIS A 303 2.82 -8.83 -9.08
CA HIS A 303 4.19 -9.26 -8.88
C HIS A 303 5.10 -8.52 -9.87
N TYR A 304 6.29 -8.15 -9.41
CA TYR A 304 7.26 -7.39 -10.19
C TYR A 304 8.67 -7.95 -10.10
N GLY A 305 9.41 -7.82 -11.19
CA GLY A 305 10.78 -8.28 -11.26
C GLY A 305 10.91 -9.73 -11.70
N LYS A 306 12.11 -10.07 -12.15
CA LYS A 306 12.49 -11.40 -12.62
C LYS A 306 13.88 -11.72 -12.09
N ARG A 307 14.10 -12.98 -11.71
CA ARG A 307 15.40 -13.46 -11.26
C ARG A 307 16.53 -13.15 -12.26
N GLY A 308 17.61 -12.53 -11.78
CA GLY A 308 18.89 -12.46 -12.49
C GLY A 308 19.71 -11.22 -12.13
N SER A 309 20.87 -11.10 -12.79
CA SER A 309 21.82 -9.97 -12.63
C SER A 309 21.78 -8.97 -13.79
N ALA A 310 21.15 -9.35 -14.91
CA ALA A 310 20.96 -8.47 -16.06
C ALA A 310 20.18 -7.18 -15.70
N PRO A 311 20.28 -6.12 -16.51
CA PRO A 311 19.44 -4.92 -16.37
C PRO A 311 17.95 -5.27 -16.22
N GLY A 312 17.27 -4.66 -15.24
CA GLY A 312 15.83 -4.87 -14.97
C GLY A 312 15.51 -6.17 -14.24
N ARG A 313 16.51 -6.99 -13.94
CA ARG A 313 16.37 -8.21 -13.13
C ARG A 313 16.86 -7.97 -11.71
N ILE A 314 16.24 -8.68 -10.77
CA ILE A 314 16.57 -8.60 -9.34
C ILE A 314 16.88 -10.00 -8.82
N TYR A 315 17.74 -10.09 -7.81
CA TYR A 315 18.18 -11.33 -7.22
C TYR A 315 18.28 -11.19 -5.70
N VAL A 316 17.35 -11.86 -5.01
CA VAL A 316 17.26 -11.85 -3.53
C VAL A 316 17.02 -10.43 -3.02
N PRO A 317 15.92 -9.75 -3.43
CA PRO A 317 15.62 -8.41 -2.95
C PRO A 317 15.40 -8.42 -1.43
N ARG A 318 15.93 -7.40 -0.75
CA ARG A 318 15.78 -7.18 0.70
C ARG A 318 15.05 -5.87 0.95
N GLY A 319 15.68 -4.90 1.61
CA GLY A 319 15.15 -3.57 1.88
C GLY A 319 14.55 -2.93 0.65
N ILE A 320 13.39 -2.31 0.86
CA ILE A 320 12.66 -1.60 -0.18
C ILE A 320 12.11 -0.30 0.41
N ALA A 321 12.18 0.77 -0.37
CA ALA A 321 11.58 2.04 0.03
C ALA A 321 11.16 2.85 -1.20
N LEU A 322 10.11 3.66 -1.04
CA LEU A 322 9.71 4.64 -2.05
C LEU A 322 10.38 5.99 -1.78
N THR A 323 10.95 6.56 -2.84
CA THR A 323 11.39 7.96 -2.84
C THR A 323 10.20 8.93 -2.85
N THR A 324 10.46 10.20 -2.54
CA THR A 324 9.45 11.27 -2.65
C THR A 324 8.90 11.43 -4.07
N ASP A 325 9.73 11.11 -5.07
CA ASP A 325 9.37 11.07 -6.49
C ASP A 325 8.79 9.71 -6.91
N GLU A 326 8.38 8.88 -5.95
CA GLU A 326 7.69 7.61 -6.13
C GLU A 326 8.52 6.49 -6.78
N ASN A 327 9.83 6.69 -6.98
CA ASN A 327 10.72 5.61 -7.41
C ASN A 327 10.87 4.58 -6.30
N LEU A 328 10.70 3.30 -6.64
CA LEU A 328 11.00 2.19 -5.73
C LEU A 328 12.50 1.90 -5.77
N VAL A 329 13.14 2.06 -4.62
CA VAL A 329 14.52 1.65 -4.38
C VAL A 329 14.51 0.27 -3.75
N ILE A 330 15.34 -0.63 -4.29
CA ILE A 330 15.47 -2.01 -3.82
C ILE A 330 16.94 -2.29 -3.53
N ALA A 331 17.23 -2.78 -2.32
CA ALA A 331 18.48 -3.47 -2.04
C ALA A 331 18.46 -4.83 -2.76
N ASP A 332 19.07 -4.87 -3.94
CA ASP A 332 19.24 -6.06 -4.76
C ASP A 332 20.43 -6.87 -4.21
N GLN A 333 20.25 -7.41 -3.00
CA GLN A 333 21.30 -7.99 -2.17
C GLN A 333 22.16 -8.99 -2.92
N GLY A 334 21.53 -9.91 -3.65
CA GLY A 334 22.26 -10.97 -4.35
C GLY A 334 23.12 -10.46 -5.51
N ASN A 335 22.90 -9.23 -5.97
CA ASN A 335 23.72 -8.57 -6.99
C ASN A 335 24.59 -7.43 -6.41
N ASN A 336 24.61 -7.23 -5.08
CA ASN A 336 25.37 -6.18 -4.40
C ASN A 336 25.18 -4.78 -5.00
N ARG A 337 23.93 -4.40 -5.26
CA ARG A 337 23.58 -3.11 -5.87
C ARG A 337 22.24 -2.57 -5.38
N LEU A 338 21.96 -1.31 -5.72
CA LEU A 338 20.65 -0.72 -5.62
C LEU A 338 19.94 -0.74 -6.98
N HIS A 339 18.66 -1.08 -6.98
CA HIS A 339 17.79 -1.00 -8.13
C HIS A 339 16.76 0.11 -7.92
N PHE A 340 16.59 0.97 -8.91
CA PHE A 340 15.60 2.05 -8.91
C PHE A 340 14.59 1.76 -10.00
N PHE A 341 13.33 1.57 -9.63
CA PHE A 341 12.22 1.42 -10.56
C PHE A 341 11.36 2.68 -10.53
N ARG A 342 11.07 3.23 -11.71
CA ARG A 342 10.24 4.42 -11.83
C ARG A 342 8.77 4.03 -11.94
N PRO A 343 7.83 4.81 -11.37
CA PRO A 343 6.43 4.63 -11.68
C PRO A 343 6.21 4.79 -13.18
N GLY A 344 5.49 3.85 -13.80
CA GLY A 344 5.13 3.97 -15.21
C GLY A 344 4.18 5.14 -15.46
N GLN A 345 4.16 5.62 -16.70
CA GLN A 345 3.32 6.74 -17.10
C GLN A 345 1.83 6.53 -16.77
N ALA A 346 1.31 5.30 -16.86
CA ALA A 346 -0.08 5.00 -16.53
C ALA A 346 -0.41 5.28 -15.06
N THR A 347 0.49 4.90 -14.14
CA THR A 347 0.34 5.12 -12.69
C THR A 347 0.33 6.60 -12.36
N LEU A 348 1.29 7.36 -12.90
CA LEU A 348 1.35 8.82 -12.73
C LEU A 348 0.09 9.50 -13.28
N THR A 349 -0.34 9.10 -14.49
CA THR A 349 -1.53 9.68 -15.15
C THR A 349 -2.82 9.36 -14.38
N LEU A 350 -2.94 8.16 -13.80
CA LEU A 350 -4.09 7.78 -12.98
C LEU A 350 -4.17 8.61 -11.70
N ARG A 351 -3.02 8.96 -11.11
CA ARG A 351 -2.98 9.83 -9.92
C ARG A 351 -3.47 11.23 -10.24
N GLU A 352 -3.00 11.82 -11.34
CA GLU A 352 -3.49 13.12 -11.81
C GLU A 352 -5.02 13.06 -12.05
N ALA A 353 -5.51 12.00 -12.70
CA ALA A 353 -6.93 11.80 -12.93
C ALA A 353 -7.74 11.82 -11.62
N LYS A 354 -7.28 11.10 -10.59
CA LYS A 354 -7.91 11.08 -9.27
C LYS A 354 -7.88 12.46 -8.60
N GLN A 355 -6.78 13.21 -8.72
CA GLN A 355 -6.69 14.56 -8.16
C GLN A 355 -7.66 15.53 -8.83
N PHE A 356 -7.83 15.43 -10.15
CA PHE A 356 -8.84 16.22 -10.87
C PHE A 356 -10.26 15.83 -10.45
N ALA A 357 -10.55 14.52 -10.36
CA ALA A 357 -11.85 14.03 -9.92
C ALA A 357 -12.20 14.49 -8.49
N LEU A 358 -11.23 14.49 -7.56
CA LEU A 358 -11.42 15.00 -6.19
C LEU A 358 -11.71 16.50 -6.12
N LYS A 359 -11.37 17.26 -7.18
CA LYS A 359 -11.66 18.69 -7.32
C LYS A 359 -12.87 18.96 -8.21
N ASP A 360 -13.66 17.93 -8.52
CA ASP A 360 -14.79 17.96 -9.47
C ASP A 360 -14.42 18.43 -10.89
N ASP A 361 -13.14 18.40 -11.26
CA ASP A 361 -12.65 18.70 -12.61
C ASP A 361 -12.72 17.47 -13.51
N TRP A 362 -13.96 17.05 -13.83
CA TRP A 362 -14.21 15.83 -14.58
C TRP A 362 -13.74 15.90 -16.04
N THR A 363 -13.54 17.11 -16.60
CA THR A 363 -13.05 17.30 -17.98
C THR A 363 -11.58 16.94 -18.10
N ASN A 364 -10.75 17.41 -17.18
CA ASN A 364 -9.34 17.01 -17.14
C ASN A 364 -9.20 15.57 -16.65
N ALA A 365 -10.02 15.14 -15.69
CA ALA A 365 -10.02 13.77 -15.19
C ALA A 365 -10.27 12.77 -16.33
N ILE A 366 -11.38 12.90 -17.09
CA ILE A 366 -11.74 11.92 -18.14
C ILE A 366 -10.66 11.78 -19.21
N THR A 367 -9.99 12.89 -19.57
CA THR A 367 -8.86 12.89 -20.52
C THR A 367 -7.70 12.04 -20.00
N ARG A 368 -7.34 12.22 -18.72
CA ARG A 368 -6.28 11.43 -18.08
C ARG A 368 -6.69 9.96 -17.94
N ILE A 369 -7.92 9.69 -17.55
CA ILE A 369 -8.44 8.32 -17.42
C ILE A 369 -8.40 7.60 -18.78
N SER A 370 -8.82 8.26 -19.87
CA SER A 370 -8.72 7.69 -21.21
C SER A 370 -7.29 7.34 -21.60
N LYS A 371 -6.31 8.19 -21.25
CA LYS A 371 -4.89 7.91 -21.46
C LYS A 371 -4.42 6.71 -20.64
N VAL A 372 -4.87 6.58 -19.39
CA VAL A 372 -4.58 5.39 -18.56
C VAL A 372 -5.15 4.13 -19.21
N LEU A 373 -6.41 4.14 -19.65
CA LEU A 373 -7.07 3.00 -20.28
C LEU A 373 -6.49 2.67 -21.67
N TYR A 374 -5.85 3.64 -22.33
CA TYR A 374 -5.09 3.37 -23.55
C TYR A 374 -3.80 2.60 -23.24
N LEU A 375 -3.05 3.02 -22.21
CA LEU A 375 -1.81 2.37 -21.79
C LEU A 375 -2.05 1.02 -21.09
N GLN A 376 -3.12 0.93 -20.31
CA GLN A 376 -3.52 -0.21 -19.50
C GLN A 376 -5.04 -0.45 -19.59
N PRO A 377 -5.54 -1.11 -20.65
CA PRO A 377 -6.97 -1.31 -20.88
C PRO A 377 -7.73 -2.05 -19.77
N ASN A 378 -7.01 -2.83 -18.96
CA ASN A 378 -7.55 -3.63 -17.87
C ASN A 378 -7.37 -2.99 -16.48
N ASN A 379 -6.98 -1.72 -16.40
CA ASN A 379 -6.86 -1.00 -15.13
C ASN A 379 -8.25 -0.73 -14.53
N GLU A 380 -8.64 -1.45 -13.49
CA GLU A 380 -9.98 -1.41 -12.90
C GLU A 380 -10.27 -0.07 -12.25
N GLN A 381 -9.29 0.51 -11.54
CA GLN A 381 -9.44 1.83 -10.93
C GLN A 381 -9.73 2.91 -11.97
N ALA A 382 -9.06 2.86 -13.12
CA ALA A 382 -9.32 3.77 -14.23
C ALA A 382 -10.70 3.49 -14.86
N ARG A 383 -11.13 2.22 -14.97
CA ARG A 383 -12.46 1.85 -15.46
C ARG A 383 -13.56 2.37 -14.52
N ASP A 384 -13.40 2.21 -13.22
CA ASP A 384 -14.34 2.72 -12.21
C ASP A 384 -14.38 4.24 -12.22
N LEU A 385 -13.23 4.91 -12.32
CA LEU A 385 -13.20 6.37 -12.41
C LEU A 385 -13.82 6.87 -13.73
N MET A 386 -13.65 6.12 -14.83
CA MET A 386 -14.33 6.38 -16.11
C MET A 386 -15.85 6.25 -15.97
N VAL A 387 -16.33 5.22 -15.28
CA VAL A 387 -17.77 5.05 -14.98
C VAL A 387 -18.30 6.27 -14.23
N ASN A 388 -17.60 6.72 -13.18
CA ASN A 388 -18.00 7.91 -12.43
C ASN A 388 -18.03 9.17 -13.31
N ALA A 389 -17.02 9.36 -14.17
CA ALA A 389 -16.97 10.48 -15.09
C ALA A 389 -18.13 10.45 -16.10
N LEU A 390 -18.46 9.29 -16.66
CA LEU A 390 -19.57 9.12 -17.59
C LEU A 390 -20.92 9.39 -16.91
N TYR A 391 -21.11 8.97 -15.66
CA TYR A 391 -22.30 9.33 -14.89
C TYR A 391 -22.39 10.83 -14.64
N TYR A 392 -21.27 11.48 -14.28
CA TYR A 392 -21.22 12.93 -14.10
C TYR A 392 -21.69 13.66 -15.36
N PHE A 393 -21.08 13.38 -16.53
CA PHE A 393 -21.46 14.02 -17.79
C PHE A 393 -22.85 13.63 -18.28
N GLY A 394 -23.29 12.40 -18.03
CA GLY A 394 -24.63 11.94 -18.37
C GLY A 394 -25.71 12.67 -17.56
N ASN A 395 -25.51 12.83 -16.25
CA ASN A 395 -26.42 13.58 -15.38
C ASN A 395 -26.40 15.07 -15.75
N GLU A 396 -25.23 15.66 -15.98
CA GLU A 396 -25.11 17.07 -16.39
C GLU A 396 -25.84 17.34 -17.72
N ALA A 397 -25.72 16.45 -18.70
CA ALA A 397 -26.43 16.55 -19.98
C ALA A 397 -27.94 16.39 -19.81
N PHE A 398 -28.38 15.45 -18.96
CA PHE A 398 -29.78 15.24 -18.65
C PHE A 398 -30.41 16.49 -18.01
N ASP A 399 -29.72 17.09 -17.03
CA ASP A 399 -30.17 18.30 -16.34
C ASP A 399 -30.25 19.51 -17.30
N LYS A 400 -29.41 19.54 -18.33
CA LYS A 400 -29.43 20.54 -19.41
C LYS A 400 -30.45 20.25 -20.52
N GLY A 401 -31.15 19.12 -20.47
CA GLY A 401 -32.11 18.69 -21.49
C GLY A 401 -31.49 18.09 -22.76
N ASP A 402 -30.18 17.83 -22.77
CA ASP A 402 -29.50 17.16 -23.88
C ASP A 402 -29.59 15.63 -23.71
N TYR A 403 -30.78 15.11 -23.99
CA TYR A 403 -31.10 13.69 -23.76
C TYR A 403 -30.31 12.74 -24.66
N ILE A 404 -29.91 13.17 -25.87
CA ILE A 404 -29.08 12.36 -26.78
C ILE A 404 -27.71 12.15 -26.15
N LYS A 405 -27.08 13.22 -25.67
CA LYS A 405 -25.77 13.15 -25.01
C LYS A 405 -25.83 12.43 -23.66
N ALA A 406 -26.93 12.59 -22.92
CA ALA A 406 -27.16 11.83 -21.69
C ALA A 406 -27.23 10.32 -21.98
N GLU A 407 -28.02 9.91 -22.97
CA GLU A 407 -28.14 8.51 -23.40
C GLU A 407 -26.78 7.93 -23.83
N GLU A 408 -26.03 8.68 -24.65
CA GLU A 408 -24.70 8.25 -25.11
C GLU A 408 -23.77 7.94 -23.94
N ASN A 409 -23.69 8.84 -22.95
CA ASN A 409 -22.83 8.66 -21.79
C ASN A 409 -23.27 7.47 -20.93
N TYR A 410 -24.57 7.32 -20.65
CA TYR A 410 -25.07 6.17 -19.87
C TYR A 410 -24.83 4.85 -20.58
N ARG A 411 -25.02 4.77 -21.90
CA ARG A 411 -24.71 3.55 -22.67
C ARG A 411 -23.22 3.23 -22.66
N ARG A 412 -22.35 4.25 -22.69
CA ARG A 412 -20.89 4.06 -22.60
C ARG A 412 -20.46 3.46 -21.28
N VAL A 413 -21.21 3.63 -20.18
CA VAL A 413 -20.90 2.99 -18.88
C VAL A 413 -20.85 1.47 -19.02
N LEU A 414 -21.76 0.87 -19.80
CA LEU A 414 -21.82 -0.59 -20.02
C LEU A 414 -20.52 -1.15 -20.64
N LYS A 415 -19.75 -0.35 -21.38
CA LYS A 415 -18.44 -0.76 -21.91
C LYS A 415 -17.43 -1.05 -20.79
N TYR A 416 -17.53 -0.32 -19.69
CA TYR A 416 -16.60 -0.39 -18.58
C TYR A 416 -17.12 -1.25 -17.43
N ARG A 417 -18.43 -1.22 -17.19
CA ARG A 417 -19.14 -2.02 -16.18
C ARG A 417 -20.44 -2.62 -16.78
N PRO A 418 -20.34 -3.80 -17.45
CA PRO A 418 -21.49 -4.41 -18.14
C PRO A 418 -22.65 -4.81 -17.21
N GLU A 419 -22.32 -5.13 -15.95
CA GLU A 419 -23.27 -5.61 -14.94
C GLU A 419 -23.96 -4.47 -14.16
N ASP A 420 -23.80 -3.21 -14.57
CA ASP A 420 -24.39 -2.07 -13.86
C ASP A 420 -25.89 -1.97 -14.13
N SER A 421 -26.69 -2.45 -13.17
CA SER A 421 -28.15 -2.47 -13.25
C SER A 421 -28.78 -1.08 -13.22
N SER A 422 -28.10 -0.07 -12.66
CA SER A 422 -28.64 1.29 -12.51
C SER A 422 -28.80 2.03 -13.85
N ILE A 423 -28.08 1.57 -14.89
CA ILE A 423 -28.16 2.14 -16.24
C ILE A 423 -29.56 1.99 -16.83
N LYS A 424 -30.26 0.88 -16.52
CA LYS A 424 -31.62 0.67 -17.02
C LYS A 424 -32.55 1.80 -16.56
N GLU A 425 -32.51 2.12 -15.27
CA GLU A 425 -33.32 3.19 -14.69
C GLU A 425 -32.98 4.56 -15.29
N LYS A 426 -31.68 4.82 -15.52
CA LYS A 426 -31.21 6.06 -16.16
C LYS A 426 -31.68 6.19 -17.61
N LEU A 427 -31.61 5.11 -18.39
CA LEU A 427 -32.07 5.10 -19.78
C LEU A 427 -33.60 5.19 -19.87
N ASP A 428 -34.33 4.55 -18.96
CA ASP A 428 -35.79 4.69 -18.87
C ASP A 428 -36.15 6.16 -18.57
N ALA A 429 -35.45 6.82 -17.63
CA ALA A 429 -35.66 8.23 -17.34
C ALA A 429 -35.40 9.14 -18.56
N VAL A 430 -34.34 8.88 -19.33
CA VAL A 430 -34.05 9.58 -20.59
C VAL A 430 -35.17 9.37 -21.62
N PHE A 431 -35.69 8.16 -21.74
CA PHE A 431 -36.80 7.85 -22.65
C PHE A 431 -38.06 8.66 -22.30
N TRP A 432 -38.47 8.66 -21.03
CA TRP A 432 -39.65 9.41 -20.60
C TRP A 432 -39.48 10.92 -20.77
N ALA A 433 -38.30 11.46 -20.43
CA ALA A 433 -38.02 12.88 -20.54
C ALA A 433 -37.98 13.35 -22.00
N SER A 434 -37.32 12.59 -22.89
CA SER A 434 -37.21 12.94 -24.33
C SER A 434 -38.52 12.81 -25.11
N ASN A 435 -39.49 12.02 -24.60
CA ASN A 435 -40.76 11.76 -25.29
C ASN A 435 -41.96 12.39 -24.58
N GLN A 436 -41.75 13.30 -23.63
CA GLN A 436 -42.80 13.83 -22.77
C GLN A 436 -43.97 14.45 -23.55
N GLU A 437 -43.69 15.22 -24.61
CA GLU A 437 -44.73 15.82 -25.46
C GLU A 437 -45.50 14.77 -26.28
N THR A 438 -44.78 13.85 -26.94
CA THR A 438 -45.38 12.78 -27.74
C THR A 438 -46.26 11.88 -26.89
N ILE A 439 -45.80 11.55 -25.68
CA ILE A 439 -46.55 10.73 -24.73
C ILE A 439 -47.77 11.49 -24.22
N ALA A 440 -47.64 12.78 -23.90
CA ALA A 440 -48.78 13.61 -23.49
C ALA A 440 -49.85 13.66 -24.59
N ILE A 441 -49.46 13.85 -25.85
CA ILE A 441 -50.37 13.81 -27.00
C ILE A 441 -51.04 12.44 -27.13
N ALA A 442 -50.27 11.35 -27.06
CA ALA A 442 -50.81 10.00 -27.16
C ALA A 442 -51.82 9.68 -26.04
N VAL A 443 -51.51 10.08 -24.80
CA VAL A 443 -52.42 9.94 -23.66
C VAL A 443 -53.69 10.75 -23.88
N LEU A 444 -53.60 12.00 -24.34
CA LEU A 444 -54.77 12.83 -24.66
C LEU A 444 -55.65 12.20 -25.74
N VAL A 445 -55.04 11.62 -26.79
CA VAL A 445 -55.77 10.89 -27.85
C VAL A 445 -56.51 9.68 -27.28
N VAL A 446 -55.84 8.86 -26.47
CA VAL A 446 -56.45 7.67 -25.85
C VAL A 446 -57.61 8.07 -24.92
N VAL A 447 -57.40 9.08 -24.07
CA VAL A 447 -58.46 9.61 -23.19
C VAL A 447 -59.62 10.14 -24.02
N GLY A 448 -59.37 10.87 -25.10
CA GLY A 448 -60.40 11.35 -26.02
C GLY A 448 -61.23 10.21 -26.63
N ILE A 449 -60.58 9.12 -27.06
CA ILE A 449 -61.26 7.92 -27.59
C ILE A 449 -62.14 7.28 -26.51
N ILE A 450 -61.62 7.09 -25.29
CA ILE A 450 -62.36 6.48 -24.18
C ILE A 450 -63.58 7.33 -23.81
N VAL A 451 -63.42 8.65 -23.70
CA VAL A 451 -64.53 9.58 -23.43
C VAL A 451 -65.57 9.51 -24.53
N GLY A 452 -65.15 9.48 -25.80
CA GLY A 452 -66.06 9.32 -26.94
C GLY A 452 -66.86 8.01 -26.90
N LEU A 453 -66.21 6.88 -26.65
CA LEU A 453 -66.88 5.58 -26.48
C LEU A 453 -67.87 5.57 -25.31
N PHE A 454 -67.52 6.22 -24.21
CA PHE A 454 -68.38 6.35 -23.03
C PHE A 454 -69.61 7.21 -23.33
N CYS A 455 -69.44 8.34 -24.03
CA CYS A 455 -70.56 9.17 -24.49
C CYS A 455 -71.51 8.40 -25.43
N LEU A 456 -70.97 7.61 -26.36
CA LEU A 456 -71.76 6.74 -27.24
C LEU A 456 -72.55 5.70 -26.46
N TRP A 457 -71.94 5.09 -25.44
CA TRP A 457 -72.60 4.12 -24.57
C TRP A 457 -73.75 4.77 -23.77
N ILE A 458 -73.51 5.94 -23.16
CA ILE A 458 -74.55 6.72 -22.47
C ILE A 458 -75.69 7.06 -23.43
N GLY A 459 -75.38 7.56 -24.63
CA GLY A 459 -76.37 7.87 -25.65
C GLY A 459 -77.22 6.64 -26.01
N LYS A 460 -76.59 5.49 -26.22
CA LYS A 460 -77.29 4.23 -26.50
C LYS A 460 -78.21 3.80 -25.35
N VAL A 461 -77.75 3.89 -24.09
CA VAL A 461 -78.56 3.56 -22.91
C VAL A 461 -79.75 4.50 -22.75
N LEU A 462 -79.57 5.80 -22.98
CA LEU A 462 -80.65 6.79 -22.99
C LEU A 462 -81.69 6.52 -24.07
N VAL A 463 -81.24 6.22 -25.30
CA VAL A 463 -82.14 5.84 -26.41
C VAL A 463 -82.93 4.58 -26.08
N LEU A 464 -82.27 3.54 -25.55
CA LEU A 464 -82.94 2.31 -25.14
C LEU A 464 -83.95 2.54 -24.00
N ARG A 465 -83.66 3.42 -23.04
CA ARG A 465 -84.62 3.81 -21.98
C ARG A 465 -85.80 4.63 -22.52
N LEU A 466 -85.58 5.46 -23.54
CA LEU A 466 -86.66 6.20 -24.20
C LEU A 466 -87.55 5.28 -25.05
N LEU A 467 -86.96 4.25 -25.69
CA LEU A 467 -87.70 3.25 -26.45
C LEU A 467 -88.49 2.30 -25.53
N ASN A 468 -87.94 1.89 -24.39
CA ASN A 468 -88.66 1.10 -23.36
C ASN A 468 -89.70 1.90 -22.56
N LYS A 469 -89.87 3.20 -22.81
CA LYS A 469 -90.95 4.03 -22.23
C LYS A 469 -92.22 4.05 -23.09
N LYS A 470 -92.24 3.31 -24.21
CA LYS A 470 -93.42 3.04 -25.03
C LYS A 470 -93.83 1.57 -24.90
N ASP A 471 -94.31 1.20 -23.72
CA ASP A 471 -95.30 0.15 -23.51
C ASP A 471 -96.01 0.40 -22.17
#